data_AF-A0AAD8MAT3-F1
#
_entry.id   AF-A0AAD8MAT3-F1
#
_cell.length_a   1.000
_cell.length_b   1.000
_cell.length_c   1.000
_cell.angle_alpha   90.00
_cell.angle_beta   90.00
_cell.angle_gamma   90.00
#
_symmetry.space_group_name_H-M   'P 1'
#
loop_
_entity.id
_entity.type
_entity.pdbx_description
1 polymer ?
#
loop_
_entity_poly.entity_id
_entity_poly.type
_entity_poly.pdbx_seq_one_letter_code
_entity_poly.pdbx_strand_id
1 'polypeptide(L)'
;MGKQFMVSYGKAVYGYIAPEYGYTLKVDEKSDIYSYGVVLMELLTGKRPLDPGFGESVDIVEWIRRKRLDNKALEEALDPIVGNCQHVQDEMLLVLRIAILCI
;
A
#
# COMPACT_ATOMS: atom_id res chain seq x y z
N MET A 1 -29.41 18.78 -10.86
CA MET A 1 -28.78 19.15 -9.57
C MET A 1 -28.37 17.87 -8.88
N GLY A 2 -27.09 17.49 -8.94
CA GLY A 2 -26.59 16.24 -8.36
C GLY A 2 -25.52 15.57 -9.26
N LYS A 3 -24.36 15.32 -8.66
CA LYS A 3 -23.21 14.56 -9.21
C LYS A 3 -22.14 15.32 -10.02
N GLN A 4 -21.97 16.62 -9.76
CA GLN A 4 -20.70 17.33 -10.00
C GLN A 4 -19.53 16.80 -9.12
N PHE A 5 -19.76 15.85 -8.20
CA PHE A 5 -18.78 15.42 -7.18
C PHE A 5 -18.00 14.14 -7.48
N MET A 6 -18.34 13.34 -8.50
CA MET A 6 -17.61 12.09 -8.82
C MET A 6 -16.43 12.28 -9.77
N VAL A 7 -16.37 13.39 -10.53
CA VAL A 7 -15.42 13.53 -11.65
C VAL A 7 -14.07 14.13 -11.24
N SER A 8 -13.93 14.69 -10.01
CA SER A 8 -12.67 15.35 -9.61
C SER A 8 -11.66 14.48 -8.83
N TYR A 9 -12.04 13.30 -8.33
CA TYR A 9 -11.14 12.40 -7.58
C TYR A 9 -10.52 11.26 -8.43
N GLY A 10 -10.89 11.17 -9.71
CA GLY A 10 -10.62 10.03 -10.59
C GLY A 10 -9.20 9.93 -11.14
N LYS A 11 -8.15 10.29 -10.38
CA LYS A 11 -6.75 9.96 -10.71
C LYS A 11 -5.85 9.87 -9.48
N ALA A 12 -6.22 10.51 -8.37
CA ALA A 12 -5.36 10.64 -7.19
C ALA A 12 -5.46 9.48 -6.19
N VAL A 13 -6.53 8.68 -6.21
CA VAL A 13 -6.84 7.72 -5.12
C VAL A 13 -6.83 6.25 -5.57
N TYR A 14 -6.61 5.96 -6.86
CA TYR A 14 -6.83 4.60 -7.40
C TYR A 14 -6.01 3.48 -6.71
N GLY A 15 -4.87 3.79 -6.10
CA GLY A 15 -4.07 2.81 -5.37
C GLY A 15 -4.28 2.80 -3.85
N TYR A 16 -5.09 3.70 -3.30
CA TYR A 16 -5.33 3.86 -1.86
C TYR A 16 -6.75 3.45 -1.44
N ILE A 17 -7.65 3.22 -2.40
CA ILE A 17 -9.04 2.86 -2.12
C ILE A 17 -9.13 1.37 -1.76
N ALA A 18 -9.70 1.08 -0.60
CA ALA A 18 -10.02 -0.28 -0.19
C ALA A 18 -10.97 -0.97 -1.19
N PRO A 19 -10.80 -2.26 -1.53
CA PRO A 19 -11.55 -2.93 -2.59
C PRO A 19 -13.08 -2.96 -2.35
N GLU A 20 -13.52 -2.94 -1.09
CA GLU A 20 -14.92 -2.89 -0.67
C GLU A 20 -15.60 -1.53 -0.95
N TYR A 21 -14.81 -0.46 -1.04
CA TYR A 21 -15.32 0.90 -1.22
C TYR A 21 -16.00 1.10 -2.58
N GLY A 22 -15.60 0.32 -3.59
CA GLY A 22 -16.20 0.32 -4.93
C GLY A 22 -17.67 -0.14 -4.95
N TYR A 23 -18.13 -0.83 -3.90
CA TYR A 23 -19.45 -1.46 -3.86
C TYR A 23 -20.47 -0.74 -2.99
N THR A 24 -20.04 -0.01 -1.94
CA THR A 24 -20.96 0.47 -0.88
C THR A 24 -21.07 1.99 -0.76
N LEU A 25 -20.14 2.77 -1.34
CA LEU A 25 -20.04 4.24 -1.18
C LEU A 25 -20.03 4.70 0.30
N LYS A 26 -19.63 3.82 1.23
CA LYS A 26 -19.67 4.07 2.67
C LYS A 26 -18.27 4.41 3.17
N VAL A 27 -18.07 5.66 3.58
CA VAL A 27 -16.89 6.07 4.37
C VAL A 27 -17.00 5.39 5.73
N ASP A 28 -16.05 4.53 6.08
CA ASP A 28 -15.95 3.95 7.41
C ASP A 28 -14.50 3.86 7.89
N GLU A 29 -14.31 3.63 9.18
CA GLU A 29 -12.98 3.55 9.80
C GLU A 29 -12.09 2.46 9.18
N LYS A 30 -12.68 1.45 8.51
CA LYS A 30 -11.93 0.38 7.85
C LYS A 30 -11.26 0.86 6.58
N SER A 31 -11.92 1.72 5.81
CA SER A 31 -11.32 2.35 4.63
C SER A 31 -10.11 3.24 4.99
N ASP A 32 -10.15 3.93 6.12
CA ASP A 32 -9.02 4.73 6.63
C ASP A 32 -7.86 3.83 7.07
N ILE A 33 -8.15 2.71 7.76
CA ILE A 33 -7.13 1.72 8.15
C ILE A 33 -6.46 1.12 6.92
N TYR A 34 -7.22 0.75 5.88
CA TYR A 34 -6.65 0.22 4.65
C TYR A 34 -5.73 1.24 3.96
N SER A 35 -6.21 2.48 3.81
CA SER A 35 -5.44 3.57 3.19
C SER A 35 -4.15 3.84 3.96
N TYR A 36 -4.20 3.80 5.29
CA TYR A 36 -3.02 3.89 6.15
C TYR A 36 -2.04 2.74 5.90
N GLY A 37 -2.52 1.50 5.75
CA GLY A 37 -1.69 0.35 5.38
C GLY A 37 -0.95 0.57 4.05
N VAL A 38 -1.64 1.07 3.02
CA VAL A 38 -1.02 1.40 1.72
C VAL A 38 0.05 2.49 1.87
N VAL A 39 -0.22 3.55 2.64
CA VAL A 39 0.75 4.62 2.90
C VAL A 39 2.00 4.08 3.61
N LEU A 40 1.85 3.20 4.60
CA LEU A 40 2.99 2.56 5.25
C LEU A 40 3.83 1.75 4.24
N MET A 41 3.18 1.00 3.33
CA MET A 41 3.90 0.26 2.29
C MET A 41 4.64 1.21 1.33
N GLU A 42 4.04 2.32 0.91
CA GLU A 42 4.70 3.33 0.07
C GLU A 42 5.94 3.90 0.76
N LEU A 43 5.83 4.28 2.04
CA LEU A 43 6.94 4.84 2.82
C LEU A 43 8.09 3.84 3.01
N LEU A 44 7.77 2.58 3.27
CA LEU A 44 8.77 1.54 3.53
C LEU A 44 9.50 1.08 2.28
N THR A 45 8.86 1.15 1.12
CA THR A 45 9.40 0.61 -0.14
C THR A 45 9.90 1.67 -1.11
N GLY A 46 9.57 2.94 -0.84
CA GLY A 46 9.87 4.07 -1.72
C GLY A 46 9.10 4.04 -3.04
N LYS A 47 8.07 3.18 -3.17
CA LYS A 47 7.35 2.94 -4.42
C LYS A 47 5.90 3.39 -4.32
N ARG A 48 5.41 4.00 -5.39
CA ARG A 48 4.01 4.42 -5.47
C ARG A 48 3.09 3.19 -5.45
N PRO A 49 1.84 3.29 -4.97
CA PRO A 49 0.94 2.14 -4.91
C PRO A 49 0.67 1.42 -6.23
N LEU A 50 0.83 2.11 -7.36
CA LEU A 50 0.64 1.59 -8.72
C LEU A 50 1.95 1.69 -9.53
N ASP A 51 3.09 1.42 -8.90
CA ASP A 51 4.39 1.46 -9.56
C ASP A 51 4.43 0.47 -10.75
N PRO A 52 4.81 0.90 -11.96
CA PRO A 52 4.90 0.02 -13.13
C PRO A 52 5.83 -1.19 -12.93
N GLY A 53 6.78 -1.12 -12.00
CA GLY A 53 7.70 -2.20 -11.67
C GLY A 53 7.05 -3.43 -11.01
N PHE A 54 5.77 -3.34 -10.61
CA PHE A 54 5.04 -4.46 -10.01
C PHE A 54 4.48 -5.45 -11.03
N GLY A 55 4.34 -5.02 -12.29
CA GLY A 55 3.68 -5.75 -13.36
C GLY A 55 2.31 -5.18 -13.70
N GLU A 56 1.72 -5.66 -14.79
CA GLU A 56 0.44 -5.15 -15.29
C GLU A 56 -0.70 -5.43 -14.31
N SER A 57 -1.45 -4.39 -13.94
CA SER A 57 -2.58 -4.46 -13.00
C SER A 57 -2.24 -5.01 -11.60
N VAL A 58 -0.98 -4.87 -11.18
CA VAL A 58 -0.52 -5.24 -9.83
C VAL A 58 -0.32 -3.97 -9.02
N ASP A 59 -1.02 -3.86 -7.90
CA ASP A 59 -0.79 -2.80 -6.93
C ASP A 59 0.24 -3.22 -5.87
N ILE A 60 0.65 -2.27 -5.02
CA ILE A 60 1.63 -2.50 -3.96
C ILE A 60 1.17 -3.57 -2.95
N VAL A 61 -0.13 -3.69 -2.71
CA VAL A 61 -0.70 -4.66 -1.78
C VAL A 61 -0.48 -6.08 -2.31
N GLU A 62 -0.88 -6.32 -3.55
CA GLU A 62 -0.69 -7.61 -4.21
C GLU A 62 0.80 -7.92 -4.41
N TRP A 63 1.60 -6.92 -4.75
CA TRP A 63 3.05 -7.08 -4.89
C TRP A 63 3.73 -7.50 -3.57
N ILE A 64 3.36 -6.90 -2.44
CA ILE A 64 3.84 -7.29 -1.10
C ILE A 64 3.30 -8.66 -0.70
N ARG A 65 2.03 -8.98 -0.98
CA ARG A 65 1.42 -10.29 -0.68
C ARG A 65 2.17 -11.44 -1.36
N ARG A 66 2.63 -11.26 -2.60
CA ARG A 66 3.44 -12.25 -3.33
C ARG A 66 4.80 -12.52 -2.69
N LYS A 67 5.36 -11.53 -1.98
CA LYS A 67 6.66 -11.62 -1.30
C LYS A 67 6.56 -12.15 0.12
N ARG A 68 5.38 -12.08 0.74
CA ARG A 68 5.14 -12.41 2.16
C ARG A 68 5.61 -13.82 2.57
N LEU A 69 5.64 -14.78 1.65
CA LEU A 69 6.06 -16.15 1.96
C LEU A 69 7.59 -16.33 2.03
N ASP A 70 8.36 -15.34 1.60
CA ASP A 70 9.82 -15.36 1.62
C ASP A 70 10.34 -14.09 2.32
N ASN A 71 10.91 -14.26 3.52
CA ASN A 71 11.45 -13.15 4.30
C ASN A 71 12.51 -12.37 3.53
N LYS A 72 13.34 -13.05 2.73
CA LYS A 72 14.38 -12.38 1.95
C LYS A 72 13.75 -11.52 0.85
N ALA A 73 12.74 -12.03 0.17
CA ALA A 73 12.01 -11.27 -0.84
C ALA A 73 11.29 -10.04 -0.25
N LEU A 74 10.89 -10.11 1.01
CA LEU A 74 10.25 -9.01 1.74
C LEU A 74 11.28 -7.94 2.17
N GLU A 75 12.46 -8.36 2.62
CA GLU A 75 13.60 -7.46 2.89
C GLU A 75 14.03 -6.71 1.62
N GLU A 76 14.09 -7.41 0.48
CA GLU A 76 14.39 -6.81 -0.83
C GLU A 76 13.33 -5.80 -1.32
N ALA A 77 12.15 -5.78 -0.71
CA ALA A 77 11.12 -4.79 -1.03
C ALA A 77 11.37 -3.43 -0.38
N LEU A 78 12.14 -3.39 0.71
CA LEU A 78 12.42 -2.18 1.49
C LEU A 78 13.26 -1.17 0.68
N ASP A 79 13.03 0.11 0.94
CA ASP A 79 13.81 1.18 0.33
C ASP A 79 15.27 1.13 0.85
N PRO A 80 16.27 0.87 -0.02
CA PRO A 80 17.67 0.80 0.39
C PRO A 80 18.26 2.15 0.83
N ILE A 81 17.64 3.27 0.45
CA ILE A 81 18.06 4.61 0.89
C ILE A 81 17.73 4.80 2.38
N VAL A 82 16.60 4.26 2.84
CA VAL A 82 16.15 4.35 4.24
C VAL A 82 16.74 3.20 5.06
N GLY A 83 16.68 1.97 4.55
CA GLY A 83 17.18 0.75 5.19
C GLY A 83 18.70 0.61 5.12
N ASN A 84 19.45 1.63 5.52
CA ASN A 84 20.90 1.71 5.35
C ASN A 84 21.71 0.82 6.32
N CYS A 85 21.07 0.22 7.33
CA CYS A 85 21.69 -0.74 8.24
C CYS A 85 20.67 -1.78 8.71
N GLN A 86 21.16 -2.94 9.19
CA GLN A 86 20.32 -4.06 9.61
C GLN A 86 19.28 -3.68 10.65
N HIS A 87 19.68 -2.90 11.66
CA HIS A 87 18.76 -2.50 12.73
C HIS A 87 17.55 -1.71 12.19
N VAL A 88 17.78 -0.80 11.25
CA VAL A 88 16.68 -0.02 10.62
C VAL A 88 15.81 -0.93 9.77
N GLN A 89 16.40 -1.87 9.03
CA GLN A 89 15.64 -2.85 8.25
C GLN A 89 14.74 -3.71 9.13
N ASP A 90 15.22 -4.17 10.29
CA ASP A 90 14.43 -4.96 11.24
C ASP A 90 13.20 -4.17 11.74
N GLU A 91 13.37 -2.89 12.10
CA GLU A 91 12.26 -2.00 12.47
C GLU A 91 11.30 -1.75 11.30
N MET A 92 11.83 -1.54 10.09
CA MET A 92 11.02 -1.40 8.87
C MET A 92 10.17 -2.66 8.62
N LEU A 93 10.71 -3.85 8.84
CA LEU A 93 9.96 -5.11 8.71
C LEU A 93 8.84 -5.22 9.77
N LEU A 94 9.06 -4.73 10.99
CA LEU A 94 8.00 -4.67 12.01
C LEU A 94 6.86 -3.75 11.55
N VAL A 95 7.19 -2.57 11.03
CA VAL A 95 6.19 -1.64 10.47
C VAL A 95 5.49 -2.26 9.25
N LEU A 96 6.21 -2.99 8.40
CA LEU A 96 5.63 -3.69 7.25
C LEU A 96 4.62 -4.76 7.69
N ARG A 97 4.89 -5.47 8.79
CA ARG A 97 3.93 -6.42 9.38
C ARG A 97 2.67 -5.72 9.87
N ILE A 98 2.80 -4.54 10.48
CA ILE A 98 1.64 -3.70 10.86
C ILE A 98 0.86 -3.30 9.60
N ALA A 99 1.55 -2.83 8.56
CA ALA A 99 0.92 -2.47 7.29
C ALA A 99 0.14 -3.63 6.68
N ILE A 100 0.69 -4.86 6.71
CA ILE A 100 0.00 -6.07 6.24
C ILE A 100 -1.25 -6.39 7.08
N LEU A 101 -1.27 -6.08 8.38
CA LEU A 101 -2.46 -6.29 9.22
C LEU A 101 -3.56 -5.26 8.97
N CYS A 102 -3.24 -4.13 8.35
CA CYS A 102 -4.22 -3.12 7.94
C CYS A 102 -5.02 -3.51 6.68
N ILE A 103 -4.57 -4.53 5.93
CA ILE A 103 -5.10 -4.93 4.61
C ILE A 103 -5.75 -6.33 4.67
#